data_AF-A0A9D8BWL8-F1
#
_entry.id   AF-A0A9D8BWL8-F1
#
_cell.length_a   1.000
_cell.length_b   1.000
_cell.length_c   1.000
_cell.angle_alpha   90.00
_cell.angle_beta   90.00
_cell.angle_gamma   90.00
#
_symmetry.space_group_name_H-M   'P 1'
#
loop_
_entity.id
_entity.type
_entity.pdbx_description
1 polymer ?
#
loop_
_entity_poly.entity_id
_entity_poly.type
_entity_poly.pdbx_seq_one_letter_code
_entity_poly.pdbx_strand_id
1 'polypeptide(L)'
;GQLWDLYSLQDAIPAAKIGGYHGYAARLADTTASLERLAAAHPDILVPARGPVIRAPAEAIAKLTQRIRDFYANYLSIDALRWYFGDEHIMIKARRVLGPQAKVAWMEMAETVQDKLPAWVIPIANGRLIQAADGSGFMIDCGGQRILDDLKKRYTSGTLKSLGHIFITHYHNDHTDYVPDLVEFFGAKVYACEEMIGVLEHPEAYRLPAMTSRPIRVSMPLEDEATWRWKEFEMTLYYFPGQTLYHQALLVKKDKGESICFIGDSFTPSGIDDYCLLNRNFLHDGMGYFYCLDLVKRLPADCLLINQHVPPAFRFSAAQIGQMESTLKKRIELLRDLAPWDDPNFALDEGWARFQPYAVEARPGATFNFAVVIMNHSADAQYIRVRLNFPPDWTSQQTTPVFVRIPPRQERMGQFAVTLPDSVTPGLYVLTADIDWGDKDLREWAEMMVEVVR
;
A
#
# COMPACT_ATOMS: atom_id res chain seq x y z
N GLY A 1 -20.55 -18.53 -2.03
CA GLY A 1 -20.55 -17.75 -3.27
C GLY A 1 -19.73 -16.46 -3.20
N GLN A 2 -19.25 -16.06 -2.01
CA GLN A 2 -18.48 -14.83 -1.77
C GLN A 2 -17.31 -15.15 -0.82
N LEU A 3 -16.31 -14.27 -0.79
CA LEU A 3 -15.20 -14.24 0.17
C LEU A 3 -15.37 -13.04 1.08
N TRP A 4 -14.96 -13.17 2.33
CA TRP A 4 -15.04 -12.08 3.29
C TRP A 4 -14.10 -10.92 2.92
N ASP A 5 -12.86 -11.26 2.57
CA ASP A 5 -11.82 -10.32 2.18
C ASP A 5 -10.83 -11.01 1.22
N LEU A 6 -9.92 -10.21 0.64
CA LEU A 6 -8.81 -10.69 -0.17
C LEU A 6 -7.46 -10.55 0.53
N TYR A 7 -7.29 -9.58 1.43
CA TYR A 7 -5.99 -9.30 2.06
C TYR A 7 -5.48 -10.47 2.90
N SER A 8 -6.34 -11.29 3.50
CA SER A 8 -5.94 -12.53 4.21
C SER A 8 -5.38 -13.62 3.29
N LEU A 9 -5.57 -13.46 1.98
CA LEU A 9 -5.10 -14.39 0.94
C LEU A 9 -3.76 -13.97 0.34
N GLN A 10 -3.20 -12.82 0.73
CA GLN A 10 -1.84 -12.41 0.39
C GLN A 10 -0.84 -13.41 0.97
N ASP A 11 -0.02 -14.03 0.13
CA ASP A 11 1.00 -14.98 0.58
C ASP A 11 2.06 -15.24 -0.51
N ALA A 12 3.14 -15.94 -0.17
CA ALA A 12 4.16 -16.30 -1.13
C ALA A 12 3.64 -17.33 -2.17
N ILE A 13 4.30 -17.36 -3.33
CA ILE A 13 4.16 -18.43 -4.33
C ILE A 13 5.53 -19.08 -4.53
N PRO A 14 5.93 -20.05 -3.69
CA PRO A 14 7.27 -20.65 -3.76
C PRO A 14 7.57 -21.29 -5.11
N ALA A 15 6.58 -21.93 -5.74
CA ALA A 15 6.72 -22.57 -7.06
C ALA A 15 7.06 -21.56 -8.18
N ALA A 16 6.70 -20.29 -7.99
CA ALA A 16 7.04 -19.20 -8.88
C ALA A 16 8.13 -18.29 -8.29
N LYS A 17 8.78 -18.64 -7.17
CA LYS A 17 9.76 -17.76 -6.49
C LYS A 17 9.24 -16.34 -6.17
N ILE A 18 7.93 -16.20 -5.94
CA ILE A 18 7.30 -14.94 -5.54
C ILE A 18 7.23 -14.90 -4.01
N GLY A 19 7.80 -13.86 -3.41
CA GLY A 19 7.72 -13.63 -1.96
C GLY A 19 6.33 -13.16 -1.51
N GLY A 20 6.08 -13.20 -0.20
CA GLY A 20 4.76 -12.87 0.38
C GLY A 20 4.23 -11.50 0.01
N TYR A 21 5.10 -10.50 -0.05
CA TYR A 21 4.74 -9.13 -0.47
C TYR A 21 4.22 -9.05 -1.92
N HIS A 22 4.74 -9.87 -2.82
CA HIS A 22 4.41 -9.82 -4.25
C HIS A 22 3.30 -10.81 -4.66
N GLY A 23 2.87 -11.69 -3.76
CA GLY A 23 1.90 -12.74 -4.06
C GLY A 23 0.45 -12.34 -3.83
N TYR A 24 -0.02 -11.40 -4.65
CA TYR A 24 -1.39 -10.91 -4.64
C TYR A 24 -2.41 -12.04 -4.60
N ALA A 25 -3.17 -12.10 -3.50
CA ALA A 25 -4.19 -13.11 -3.22
C ALA A 25 -3.74 -14.55 -3.58
N ALA A 26 -2.46 -14.88 -3.36
CA ALA A 26 -1.84 -16.14 -3.75
C ALA A 26 -2.59 -17.39 -3.27
N ARG A 27 -3.26 -17.31 -2.11
CA ARG A 27 -4.04 -18.40 -1.52
C ARG A 27 -5.36 -18.67 -2.25
N LEU A 28 -5.78 -17.85 -3.22
CA LEU A 28 -6.95 -18.14 -4.06
C LEU A 28 -6.83 -19.48 -4.80
N ALA A 29 -5.61 -19.90 -5.12
CA ALA A 29 -5.35 -21.23 -5.68
C ALA A 29 -5.75 -22.34 -4.70
N ASP A 30 -5.35 -22.21 -3.44
CA ASP A 30 -5.63 -23.19 -2.38
C ASP A 30 -7.10 -23.15 -1.97
N THR A 31 -7.72 -21.97 -1.96
CA THR A 31 -9.16 -21.79 -1.80
C THR A 31 -9.91 -22.53 -2.92
N THR A 32 -9.54 -22.32 -4.19
CA THR A 32 -10.20 -22.96 -5.34
C THR A 32 -10.05 -24.48 -5.30
N ALA A 33 -8.85 -25.00 -5.02
CA ALA A 33 -8.63 -26.44 -4.86
C ALA A 33 -9.43 -27.03 -3.68
N SER A 34 -9.60 -26.28 -2.59
CA SER A 34 -10.42 -26.71 -1.45
C SER A 34 -11.91 -26.73 -1.79
N LEU A 35 -12.39 -25.75 -2.55
CA LEU A 35 -13.76 -25.72 -3.07
C LEU A 35 -14.05 -26.91 -4.00
N GLU A 36 -13.10 -27.28 -4.87
CA GLU A 36 -13.22 -28.45 -5.75
C GLU A 36 -13.34 -29.76 -4.95
N ARG A 37 -12.54 -29.92 -3.88
CA ARG A 37 -12.65 -31.06 -2.97
C ARG A 37 -14.00 -31.10 -2.26
N LEU A 38 -14.50 -29.95 -1.80
CA LEU A 38 -15.84 -29.86 -1.19
C LEU A 38 -16.93 -30.23 -2.21
N ALA A 39 -16.84 -29.77 -3.45
CA ALA A 39 -17.81 -30.10 -4.49
C ALA A 39 -17.84 -31.60 -4.79
N ALA A 40 -16.67 -32.26 -4.84
CA ALA A 40 -16.55 -33.69 -5.07
C ALA A 40 -17.11 -34.55 -3.93
N ALA A 41 -17.22 -34.01 -2.72
CA ALA A 41 -17.85 -34.68 -1.59
C ALA A 41 -19.40 -34.63 -1.64
N HIS A 42 -19.98 -33.88 -2.58
CA HIS A 42 -21.43 -33.71 -2.74
C HIS A 42 -22.20 -33.37 -1.44
N PRO A 43 -21.77 -32.36 -0.67
CA PRO A 43 -22.44 -32.00 0.58
C PRO A 43 -23.85 -31.45 0.31
N ASP A 44 -24.80 -31.84 1.14
CA ASP A 44 -26.15 -31.26 1.13
C ASP A 44 -26.17 -29.83 1.70
N ILE A 45 -25.31 -29.57 2.70
CA ILE A 45 -25.24 -28.30 3.43
C ILE A 45 -23.78 -27.96 3.73
N LEU A 46 -23.43 -26.66 3.65
CA LEU A 46 -22.19 -26.13 4.22
C LEU A 46 -22.51 -25.09 5.30
N VAL A 47 -21.80 -25.16 6.42
CA VAL A 47 -21.90 -24.21 7.53
C VAL A 47 -20.56 -23.50 7.66
N PRO A 48 -20.40 -22.28 7.12
CA PRO A 48 -19.15 -21.55 7.22
C PRO A 48 -18.97 -21.00 8.64
N ALA A 49 -17.72 -20.74 9.03
CA ALA A 49 -17.42 -20.06 10.30
C ALA A 49 -17.99 -18.62 10.34
N ARG A 50 -18.14 -17.97 9.17
CA ARG A 50 -18.76 -16.65 9.00
C ARG A 50 -19.74 -16.68 7.84
N GLY A 51 -20.92 -16.08 8.03
CA GLY A 51 -21.98 -16.01 7.02
C GLY A 51 -23.08 -17.05 7.19
N PRO A 52 -24.08 -17.05 6.28
CA PRO A 52 -25.26 -17.90 6.41
C PRO A 52 -24.98 -19.37 6.08
N VAL A 53 -25.84 -20.25 6.57
CA VAL A 53 -25.88 -21.66 6.17
C VAL A 53 -26.16 -21.77 4.66
N ILE A 54 -25.31 -22.51 3.95
CA ILE A 54 -25.42 -22.70 2.50
C ILE A 54 -26.17 -24.01 2.24
N ARG A 55 -27.40 -23.88 1.73
CA ARG A 55 -28.30 -25.02 1.42
C ARG A 55 -28.21 -25.53 -0.02
N ALA A 56 -27.50 -24.81 -0.89
CA ALA A 56 -27.18 -25.24 -2.25
C ALA A 56 -25.65 -25.20 -2.47
N PRO A 57 -24.88 -26.13 -1.86
CA PRO A 57 -23.42 -26.07 -1.90
C PRO A 57 -22.82 -26.10 -3.30
N ALA A 58 -23.31 -26.96 -4.19
CA ALA A 58 -22.79 -27.09 -5.55
C ALA A 58 -22.87 -25.76 -6.33
N GLU A 59 -24.02 -25.09 -6.29
CA GLU A 59 -24.20 -23.78 -6.92
C GLU A 59 -23.32 -22.71 -6.26
N ALA A 60 -23.29 -22.67 -4.93
CA ALA A 60 -22.51 -21.68 -4.19
C ALA A 60 -20.99 -21.81 -4.41
N ILE A 61 -20.49 -23.04 -4.55
CA ILE A 61 -19.11 -23.36 -4.89
C ILE A 61 -18.82 -22.93 -6.33
N ALA A 62 -19.61 -23.40 -7.30
CA ALA A 62 -19.41 -23.07 -8.71
C ALA A 62 -19.41 -21.56 -8.93
N LYS A 63 -20.35 -20.84 -8.30
CA LYS A 63 -20.44 -19.37 -8.35
C LYS A 63 -19.20 -18.70 -7.77
N LEU A 64 -18.69 -19.17 -6.63
CA LEU A 64 -17.49 -18.60 -6.02
C LEU A 64 -16.25 -18.86 -6.88
N THR A 65 -16.06 -20.08 -7.35
CA THR A 65 -14.94 -20.45 -8.24
C THR A 65 -14.91 -19.59 -9.50
N GLN A 66 -16.07 -19.36 -10.13
CA GLN A 66 -16.14 -18.51 -11.32
C GLN A 66 -15.77 -17.05 -11.00
N ARG A 67 -16.34 -16.48 -9.93
CA ARG A 67 -16.03 -15.11 -9.49
C ARG A 67 -14.54 -14.91 -9.18
N ILE A 68 -13.91 -15.88 -8.52
CA ILE A 68 -12.46 -15.87 -8.25
C ILE A 68 -11.67 -15.82 -9.56
N ARG A 69 -12.02 -16.67 -10.54
CA ARG A 69 -11.32 -16.74 -11.83
C ARG A 69 -11.47 -15.44 -12.63
N ASP A 70 -12.68 -14.90 -12.71
CA ASP A 70 -12.95 -13.65 -13.44
C ASP A 70 -12.19 -12.47 -12.82
N PHE A 71 -12.22 -12.35 -11.49
CA PHE A 71 -11.46 -11.36 -10.74
C PHE A 71 -9.96 -11.49 -10.99
N TYR A 72 -9.40 -12.69 -10.85
CA TYR A 72 -7.96 -12.89 -10.97
C TYR A 72 -7.46 -12.65 -12.39
N ALA A 73 -8.24 -13.02 -13.41
CA ALA A 73 -7.93 -12.71 -14.81
C ALA A 73 -7.93 -11.20 -15.07
N ASN A 74 -8.88 -10.45 -14.51
CA ASN A 74 -8.90 -8.99 -14.56
C ASN A 74 -7.67 -8.38 -13.87
N TYR A 75 -7.33 -8.85 -12.67
CA TYR A 75 -6.15 -8.38 -11.93
C TYR A 75 -4.85 -8.54 -12.76
N LEU A 76 -4.62 -9.73 -13.32
CA LEU A 76 -3.41 -10.04 -14.10
C LEU A 76 -3.30 -9.23 -15.41
N SER A 77 -4.39 -8.64 -15.91
CA SER A 77 -4.40 -7.94 -17.21
C SER A 77 -3.58 -6.64 -17.21
N ILE A 78 -3.33 -6.05 -16.04
CA ILE A 78 -2.56 -4.80 -15.85
C ILE A 78 -1.52 -4.92 -14.73
N ASP A 79 -1.05 -6.13 -14.43
CA ASP A 79 -0.12 -6.41 -13.32
C ASP A 79 1.30 -5.89 -13.64
N ALA A 80 1.82 -4.99 -12.81
CA ALA A 80 3.18 -4.47 -12.90
C ALA A 80 4.26 -5.56 -12.79
N LEU A 81 3.98 -6.69 -12.12
CA LEU A 81 4.93 -7.80 -11.99
C LEU A 81 5.29 -8.44 -13.31
N ARG A 82 4.45 -8.27 -14.34
CA ARG A 82 4.76 -8.75 -15.69
C ARG A 82 6.05 -8.14 -16.21
N TRP A 83 6.31 -6.87 -15.91
CA TRP A 83 7.59 -6.23 -16.23
C TRP A 83 8.76 -6.89 -15.49
N TYR A 84 8.64 -7.04 -14.17
CA TYR A 84 9.74 -7.54 -13.33
C TYR A 84 10.09 -9.00 -13.58
N PHE A 85 9.08 -9.85 -13.83
CA PHE A 85 9.26 -11.30 -13.86
C PHE A 85 9.01 -11.95 -15.23
N GLY A 86 8.43 -11.21 -16.18
CA GLY A 86 8.14 -11.69 -17.52
C GLY A 86 6.91 -12.60 -17.63
N ASP A 87 6.48 -12.82 -18.86
CA ASP A 87 5.19 -13.43 -19.19
C ASP A 87 5.00 -14.84 -18.62
N GLU A 88 5.99 -15.73 -18.77
CA GLU A 88 5.85 -17.12 -18.30
C GLU A 88 5.72 -17.20 -16.77
N HIS A 89 6.39 -16.31 -16.05
CA HIS A 89 6.30 -16.26 -14.60
C HIS A 89 4.91 -15.85 -14.12
N ILE A 90 4.31 -14.86 -14.79
CA ILE A 90 2.92 -14.46 -14.55
C ILE A 90 1.96 -15.59 -14.95
N MET A 91 2.26 -16.35 -16.00
CA MET A 91 1.44 -17.50 -16.39
C MET A 91 1.49 -18.65 -15.39
N ILE A 92 2.61 -18.89 -14.69
CA ILE A 92 2.66 -19.85 -13.57
C ILE A 92 1.67 -19.43 -12.47
N LYS A 93 1.65 -18.15 -12.09
CA LYS A 93 0.68 -17.58 -11.14
C LYS A 93 -0.75 -17.73 -11.65
N ALA A 94 -1.00 -17.40 -12.92
CA ALA A 94 -2.31 -17.49 -13.56
C ALA A 94 -2.88 -18.92 -13.55
N ARG A 95 -2.08 -19.92 -13.94
CA ARG A 95 -2.52 -21.33 -14.06
C ARG A 95 -2.95 -21.93 -12.72
N ARG A 96 -2.41 -21.44 -11.59
CA ARG A 96 -2.81 -21.90 -10.25
C ARG A 96 -4.26 -21.53 -9.90
N VAL A 97 -4.78 -20.42 -10.43
CA VAL A 97 -6.13 -19.92 -10.11
C VAL A 97 -7.11 -20.12 -11.27
N LEU A 98 -6.68 -19.78 -12.49
CA LEU A 98 -7.48 -19.85 -13.71
C LEU A 98 -7.53 -21.26 -14.31
N GLY A 99 -6.66 -22.16 -13.85
CA GLY A 99 -6.52 -23.53 -14.33
C GLY A 99 -5.49 -23.69 -15.45
N PRO A 100 -5.21 -24.94 -15.89
CA PRO A 100 -4.10 -25.24 -16.81
C PRO A 100 -4.16 -24.56 -18.18
N GLN A 101 -5.38 -24.21 -18.64
CA GLN A 101 -5.63 -23.56 -19.92
C GLN A 101 -5.70 -22.03 -19.82
N ALA A 102 -5.20 -21.45 -18.72
CA ALA A 102 -5.20 -20.02 -18.46
C ALA A 102 -4.74 -19.20 -19.68
N LYS A 103 -5.46 -18.13 -19.97
CA LYS A 103 -5.09 -17.08 -20.92
C LYS A 103 -5.40 -15.74 -20.26
N VAL A 104 -4.51 -14.77 -20.42
CA VAL A 104 -4.69 -13.43 -19.89
C VAL A 104 -4.58 -12.44 -21.05
N ALA A 105 -5.58 -11.56 -21.16
CA ALA A 105 -5.58 -10.48 -22.14
C ALA A 105 -4.84 -9.28 -21.54
N TRP A 106 -3.51 -9.30 -21.62
CA TRP A 106 -2.66 -8.25 -21.05
C TRP A 106 -2.80 -6.93 -21.80
N MET A 107 -2.62 -5.83 -21.06
CA MET A 107 -2.26 -4.55 -21.65
C MET A 107 -0.90 -4.63 -22.36
N GLU A 108 -0.77 -3.92 -23.48
CA GLU A 108 0.51 -3.79 -24.17
C GLU A 108 1.52 -2.99 -23.33
N MET A 109 2.81 -3.32 -23.47
CA MET A 109 3.87 -2.60 -22.77
C MET A 109 3.88 -1.12 -23.17
N ALA A 110 4.08 -0.25 -22.19
CA ALA A 110 4.27 1.18 -22.39
C ALA A 110 5.51 1.46 -23.24
N GLU A 111 5.54 2.63 -23.87
CA GLU A 111 6.71 3.09 -24.61
C GLU A 111 7.86 3.31 -23.62
N THR A 112 8.96 2.58 -23.79
CA THR A 112 10.22 2.82 -23.10
C THR A 112 11.05 3.80 -23.93
N VAL A 113 11.13 5.05 -23.49
CA VAL A 113 11.57 6.15 -24.36
C VAL A 113 13.09 6.19 -24.51
N GLN A 114 13.87 5.73 -23.50
CA GLN A 114 15.34 5.71 -23.57
C GLN A 114 15.97 4.61 -22.69
N ASP A 115 17.01 3.94 -23.22
CA ASP A 115 17.92 3.10 -22.43
C ASP A 115 18.78 3.90 -21.43
N LYS A 116 18.86 5.23 -21.61
CA LYS A 116 19.67 6.14 -20.78
C LYS A 116 18.85 7.37 -20.38
N LEU A 117 18.71 7.58 -19.08
CA LEU A 117 18.08 8.78 -18.50
C LEU A 117 18.84 10.06 -18.90
N PRO A 118 18.19 11.24 -18.86
CA PRO A 118 18.88 12.51 -19.06
C PRO A 118 20.08 12.65 -18.13
N ALA A 119 21.16 13.29 -18.60
CA ALA A 119 22.45 13.33 -17.90
C ALA A 119 22.38 13.92 -16.47
N TRP A 120 21.35 14.72 -16.19
CA TRP A 120 21.10 15.32 -14.88
C TRP A 120 20.37 14.38 -13.90
N VAL A 121 19.94 13.18 -14.33
CA VAL A 121 19.40 12.12 -13.47
C VAL A 121 20.36 10.94 -13.44
N ILE A 122 20.97 10.70 -12.29
CA ILE A 122 21.94 9.64 -12.08
C ILE A 122 21.29 8.50 -11.28
N PRO A 123 21.10 7.31 -11.87
CA PRO A 123 20.58 6.16 -11.14
C PRO A 123 21.66 5.60 -10.21
N ILE A 124 21.30 5.36 -8.94
CA ILE A 124 22.16 4.75 -7.93
C ILE A 124 21.36 3.64 -7.24
N ALA A 125 21.54 2.40 -7.69
CA ALA A 125 20.64 1.30 -7.31
C ALA A 125 19.17 1.70 -7.56
N ASN A 126 18.29 1.62 -6.55
CA ASN A 126 16.91 2.09 -6.64
C ASN A 126 16.72 3.59 -6.31
N GLY A 127 17.76 4.30 -5.86
CA GLY A 127 17.71 5.75 -5.70
C GLY A 127 17.95 6.51 -7.01
N ARG A 128 17.56 7.79 -7.05
CA ARG A 128 17.86 8.72 -8.16
C ARG A 128 18.47 10.01 -7.63
N LEU A 129 19.63 10.38 -8.14
CA LEU A 129 20.26 11.66 -7.85
C LEU A 129 19.97 12.63 -8.99
N ILE A 130 19.22 13.70 -8.69
CA ILE A 130 19.10 14.86 -9.58
C ILE A 130 20.32 15.75 -9.32
N GLN A 131 21.10 16.02 -10.37
CA GLN A 131 22.30 16.85 -10.27
C GLN A 131 22.16 18.13 -11.09
N ALA A 132 22.24 19.27 -10.40
CA ALA A 132 22.21 20.60 -10.99
C ALA A 132 23.55 20.94 -11.69
N ALA A 133 23.51 21.95 -12.56
CA ALA A 133 24.67 22.40 -13.34
C ALA A 133 25.84 22.89 -12.46
N ASP A 134 25.57 23.42 -11.26
CA ASP A 134 26.60 23.82 -10.29
C ASP A 134 27.20 22.64 -9.50
N GLY A 135 26.75 21.42 -9.78
CA GLY A 135 27.19 20.18 -9.14
C GLY A 135 26.46 19.85 -7.84
N SER A 136 25.48 20.64 -7.41
CA SER A 136 24.61 20.34 -6.26
C SER A 136 23.66 19.19 -6.56
N GLY A 137 23.36 18.37 -5.56
CA GLY A 137 22.47 17.23 -5.66
C GLY A 137 21.14 17.41 -4.93
N PHE A 138 20.14 16.71 -5.43
CA PHE A 138 18.85 16.45 -4.78
C PHE A 138 18.56 14.95 -4.91
N MET A 139 18.45 14.27 -3.77
CA MET A 139 18.24 12.82 -3.75
C MET A 139 16.76 12.46 -3.80
N ILE A 140 16.46 11.35 -4.47
CA ILE A 140 15.18 10.67 -4.40
C ILE A 140 15.44 9.27 -3.88
N ASP A 141 14.94 9.01 -2.68
CA ASP A 141 15.07 7.77 -1.90
C ASP A 141 16.52 7.40 -1.51
N CYS A 142 16.67 6.74 -0.37
CA CYS A 142 17.92 6.16 0.09
C CYS A 142 17.67 5.04 1.10
N GLY A 143 17.34 3.84 0.63
CA GLY A 143 17.12 2.69 1.52
C GLY A 143 18.27 1.69 1.62
N GLY A 144 19.43 1.96 1.03
CA GLY A 144 20.56 1.04 1.07
C GLY A 144 21.91 1.70 1.29
N GLN A 145 22.79 1.03 2.05
CA GLN A 145 24.16 1.49 2.31
C GLN A 145 24.93 1.82 1.03
N ARG A 146 24.76 1.00 -0.02
CA ARG A 146 25.41 1.18 -1.31
C ARG A 146 25.09 2.55 -1.94
N ILE A 147 23.88 3.08 -1.72
CA ILE A 147 23.47 4.40 -2.21
C ILE A 147 24.27 5.48 -1.48
N LEU A 148 24.28 5.42 -0.14
CA LEU A 148 25.02 6.35 0.69
C LEU A 148 26.54 6.34 0.38
N ASP A 149 27.12 5.17 0.20
CA ASP A 149 28.55 5.02 -0.12
C ASP A 149 28.90 5.63 -1.48
N ASP A 150 28.05 5.45 -2.50
CA ASP A 150 28.26 6.08 -3.81
C ASP A 150 28.16 7.61 -3.73
N LEU A 151 27.18 8.13 -2.98
CA LEU A 151 27.02 9.57 -2.74
C LEU A 151 28.24 10.15 -2.01
N LYS A 152 28.73 9.49 -0.95
CA LYS A 152 29.95 9.88 -0.22
C LYS A 152 31.15 9.90 -1.14
N LYS A 153 31.33 8.87 -1.97
CA LYS A 153 32.43 8.79 -2.94
C LYS A 153 32.38 9.95 -3.94
N ARG A 154 31.20 10.28 -4.47
CA ARG A 154 31.01 11.40 -5.40
C ARG A 154 31.29 12.75 -4.75
N TYR A 155 30.89 12.90 -3.48
CA TYR A 155 31.15 14.10 -2.69
C TYR A 155 32.65 14.28 -2.44
N THR A 156 33.35 13.25 -1.97
CA THR A 156 34.80 13.29 -1.73
C THR A 156 35.61 13.51 -3.01
N SER A 157 35.18 12.96 -4.16
CA SER A 157 35.84 13.21 -5.44
C SER A 157 35.56 14.60 -6.04
N GLY A 158 34.63 15.36 -5.44
CA GLY A 158 34.21 16.66 -5.91
C GLY A 158 33.29 16.64 -7.14
N THR A 159 32.83 15.46 -7.56
CA THR A 159 31.81 15.30 -8.62
C THR A 159 30.41 15.66 -8.14
N LEU A 160 30.12 15.50 -6.84
CA LEU A 160 28.95 16.07 -6.16
C LEU A 160 29.44 17.18 -5.23
N LYS A 161 28.96 18.42 -5.41
CA LYS A 161 29.42 19.58 -4.63
C LYS A 161 28.68 19.73 -3.29
N SER A 162 27.42 19.35 -3.24
CA SER A 162 26.60 19.36 -2.03
C SER A 162 25.41 18.41 -2.21
N LEU A 163 24.79 17.97 -1.12
CA LEU A 163 23.53 17.24 -1.14
C LEU A 163 22.63 17.77 -0.02
N GLY A 164 21.89 18.84 -0.31
CA GLY A 164 21.09 19.55 0.70
C GLY A 164 19.65 19.05 0.82
N HIS A 165 19.22 18.11 -0.02
CA HIS A 165 17.81 17.75 -0.18
C HIS A 165 17.63 16.26 -0.46
N ILE A 166 16.59 15.69 0.12
CA ILE A 166 16.08 14.36 -0.19
C ILE A 166 14.55 14.37 -0.22
N PHE A 167 13.97 13.81 -1.27
CA PHE A 167 12.55 13.47 -1.36
C PHE A 167 12.38 11.97 -1.21
N ILE A 168 11.34 11.56 -0.50
CA ILE A 168 10.99 10.15 -0.28
C ILE A 168 9.78 9.84 -1.14
N THR A 169 9.81 8.80 -1.96
CA THR A 169 8.64 8.42 -2.77
C THR A 169 7.57 7.72 -1.91
N HIS A 170 7.97 6.80 -1.04
CA HIS A 170 7.06 6.10 -0.12
C HIS A 170 7.83 5.45 1.03
N TYR A 171 7.11 4.86 1.99
CA TYR A 171 7.67 4.49 3.29
C TYR A 171 8.44 3.16 3.30
N HIS A 172 8.46 2.38 2.21
CA HIS A 172 9.09 1.07 2.23
C HIS A 172 10.60 1.17 2.52
N ASN A 173 11.09 0.16 3.23
CA ASN A 173 12.43 0.15 3.82
C ASN A 173 13.55 0.20 2.77
N ASP A 174 13.36 -0.41 1.62
CA ASP A 174 14.29 -0.36 0.50
C ASP A 174 14.44 1.05 -0.12
N HIS A 175 13.52 1.98 0.21
CA HIS A 175 13.59 3.39 -0.15
C HIS A 175 14.01 4.30 1.02
N THR A 176 13.86 3.84 2.27
CA THR A 176 13.93 4.72 3.46
C THR A 176 14.98 4.36 4.51
N ASP A 177 15.44 3.10 4.60
CA ASP A 177 16.26 2.60 5.72
C ASP A 177 17.57 3.36 5.98
N TYR A 178 18.16 3.98 4.96
CA TYR A 178 19.42 4.73 5.04
C TYR A 178 19.24 6.26 4.93
N VAL A 179 18.00 6.75 4.92
CA VAL A 179 17.71 8.18 4.94
C VAL A 179 18.28 8.84 6.20
N PRO A 180 18.15 8.27 7.42
CA PRO A 180 18.72 8.90 8.61
C PRO A 180 20.24 9.10 8.54
N ASP A 181 21.00 8.13 8.01
CA ASP A 181 22.47 8.26 7.87
C ASP A 181 22.85 9.25 6.77
N LEU A 182 22.05 9.34 5.70
CA LEU A 182 22.22 10.35 4.66
C LEU A 182 22.02 11.75 5.25
N VAL A 183 20.97 11.93 6.04
CA VAL A 183 20.68 13.20 6.74
C VAL A 183 21.77 13.54 7.75
N GLU A 184 22.25 12.57 8.53
CA GLU A 184 23.34 12.77 9.49
C GLU A 184 24.63 13.22 8.78
N PHE A 185 24.98 12.59 7.66
CA PHE A 185 26.22 12.90 6.96
C PHE A 185 26.16 14.21 6.16
N PHE A 186 25.07 14.45 5.43
CA PHE A 186 24.96 15.58 4.50
C PHE A 186 24.18 16.78 5.05
N GLY A 187 23.45 16.62 6.16
CA GLY A 187 22.52 17.65 6.66
C GLY A 187 21.34 17.90 5.72
N ALA A 188 20.96 16.90 4.92
CA ALA A 188 19.92 17.03 3.91
C ALA A 188 18.53 17.27 4.53
N LYS A 189 17.74 18.16 3.91
CA LYS A 189 16.34 18.36 4.27
C LYS A 189 15.46 17.28 3.64
N VAL A 190 14.64 16.62 4.46
CA VAL A 190 13.67 15.61 4.03
C VAL A 190 12.36 16.27 3.61
N TYR A 191 11.94 16.07 2.36
CA TYR A 191 10.68 16.53 1.79
C TYR A 191 9.67 15.39 1.73
N ALA A 192 8.46 15.64 2.22
CA ALA A 192 7.34 14.71 2.09
C ALA A 192 5.99 15.42 2.20
N CYS A 193 4.96 14.82 1.61
CA CYS A 193 3.57 15.21 1.72
C CYS A 193 3.08 15.03 3.17
N GLU A 194 2.08 15.79 3.59
CA GLU A 194 1.52 15.72 4.95
C GLU A 194 1.05 14.31 5.33
N GLU A 195 0.45 13.58 4.39
CA GLU A 195 -0.04 12.21 4.58
C GLU A 195 1.07 11.22 4.93
N MET A 196 2.31 11.50 4.55
CA MET A 196 3.48 10.65 4.79
C MET A 196 4.14 10.87 6.14
N ILE A 197 3.90 12.02 6.79
CA ILE A 197 4.66 12.42 7.99
C ILE A 197 4.52 11.38 9.08
N GLY A 198 3.28 10.96 9.37
CA GLY A 198 3.02 10.02 10.45
C GLY A 198 3.77 8.70 10.28
N VAL A 199 3.74 8.10 9.08
CA VAL A 199 4.38 6.81 8.82
C VAL A 199 5.91 6.90 8.77
N LEU A 200 6.46 8.05 8.39
CA LEU A 200 7.90 8.29 8.35
C LEU A 200 8.48 8.61 9.74
N GLU A 201 7.81 9.46 10.53
CA GLU A 201 8.29 9.89 11.84
C GLU A 201 8.03 8.86 12.95
N HIS A 202 6.98 8.05 12.81
CA HIS A 202 6.55 7.07 13.80
C HIS A 202 6.27 5.70 13.17
N PRO A 203 7.25 5.05 12.52
CA PRO A 203 7.03 3.77 11.85
C PRO A 203 6.49 2.68 12.79
N GLU A 204 6.88 2.69 14.07
CA GLU A 204 6.39 1.77 15.10
C GLU A 204 4.88 1.87 15.36
N ALA A 205 4.28 3.01 15.00
CA ALA A 205 2.86 3.25 15.19
C ALA A 205 1.98 2.61 14.09
N TYR A 206 2.58 1.99 13.07
CA TYR A 206 1.88 1.45 11.91
C TYR A 206 2.12 -0.05 11.75
N ARG A 207 1.07 -0.78 11.36
CA ARG A 207 1.14 -2.16 10.88
C ARG A 207 0.97 -2.16 9.36
N LEU A 208 2.08 -1.99 8.67
CA LEU A 208 2.14 -1.99 7.21
C LEU A 208 3.29 -2.88 6.74
N PRO A 209 3.24 -3.43 5.51
CA PRO A 209 4.33 -4.27 5.01
C PRO A 209 5.58 -3.43 4.69
N ALA A 210 6.76 -4.06 4.78
CA ALA A 210 8.06 -3.49 4.38
C ALA A 210 8.42 -2.16 5.08
N MET A 211 7.98 -1.97 6.32
CA MET A 211 8.31 -0.79 7.13
C MET A 211 9.81 -0.72 7.48
N THR A 212 10.36 0.49 7.48
CA THR A 212 11.62 0.77 8.18
C THR A 212 11.40 0.73 9.70
N SER A 213 12.44 0.38 10.47
CA SER A 213 12.44 0.51 11.93
C SER A 213 13.05 1.83 12.41
N ARG A 214 13.47 2.69 11.48
CA ARG A 214 14.23 3.90 11.79
C ARG A 214 13.39 5.14 11.49
N PRO A 215 12.96 5.89 12.52
CA PRO A 215 12.24 7.15 12.35
C PRO A 215 12.98 8.15 11.45
N ILE A 216 12.23 8.81 10.56
CA ILE A 216 12.74 9.82 9.64
C ILE A 216 11.97 11.10 9.87
N ARG A 217 12.63 12.09 10.49
CA ARG A 217 12.06 13.41 10.71
C ARG A 217 11.86 14.16 9.39
N VAL A 218 10.62 14.57 9.11
CA VAL A 218 10.30 15.37 7.93
C VAL A 218 10.67 16.82 8.22
N SER A 219 11.61 17.37 7.46
CA SER A 219 12.10 18.74 7.65
C SER A 219 11.34 19.77 6.82
N MET A 220 10.72 19.33 5.73
CA MET A 220 9.96 20.14 4.79
C MET A 220 8.63 19.43 4.49
N PRO A 221 7.64 19.52 5.40
CA PRO A 221 6.29 19.06 5.11
C PRO A 221 5.67 19.97 4.04
N LEU A 222 5.00 19.37 3.06
CA LEU A 222 4.35 20.08 1.96
C LEU A 222 2.94 19.54 1.75
N GLU A 223 2.03 20.42 1.36
CA GLU A 223 0.69 20.05 0.91
C GLU A 223 0.74 19.41 -0.49
N ASP A 224 -0.31 18.69 -0.88
CA ASP A 224 -0.47 18.18 -2.24
C ASP A 224 -0.39 19.32 -3.27
N GLU A 225 0.18 19.02 -4.44
CA GLU A 225 0.44 19.95 -5.55
C GLU A 225 1.40 21.13 -5.22
N ALA A 226 2.07 21.12 -4.06
CA ALA A 226 3.03 22.16 -3.68
C ALA A 226 4.16 22.27 -4.71
N THR A 227 4.38 23.50 -5.21
CA THR A 227 5.38 23.80 -6.23
C THR A 227 6.43 24.77 -5.72
N TRP A 228 7.71 24.48 -6.00
CA TRP A 228 8.82 25.36 -5.66
C TRP A 228 9.91 25.33 -6.74
N ARG A 229 10.83 26.30 -6.67
CA ARG A 229 12.04 26.30 -7.49
C ARG A 229 13.24 25.78 -6.71
N TRP A 230 14.00 24.89 -7.34
CA TRP A 230 15.31 24.48 -6.91
C TRP A 230 16.28 24.59 -8.08
N LYS A 231 17.15 25.61 -8.05
CA LYS A 231 18.11 25.89 -9.13
C LYS A 231 17.39 26.03 -10.50
N GLU A 232 17.81 25.31 -11.53
CA GLU A 232 17.20 25.26 -12.87
C GLU A 232 15.96 24.35 -12.97
N PHE A 233 15.44 23.87 -11.85
CA PHE A 233 14.30 22.96 -11.80
C PHE A 233 13.08 23.59 -11.13
N GLU A 234 11.92 23.46 -11.78
CA GLU A 234 10.62 23.61 -11.14
C GLU A 234 10.20 22.24 -10.61
N MET A 235 9.91 22.18 -9.31
CA MET A 235 9.60 20.96 -8.57
C MET A 235 8.15 21.04 -8.13
N THR A 236 7.36 20.01 -8.39
CA THR A 236 5.99 19.87 -7.89
C THR A 236 5.82 18.52 -7.23
N LEU A 237 5.49 18.54 -5.94
CA LEU A 237 5.14 17.36 -5.18
C LEU A 237 3.67 17.04 -5.41
N TYR A 238 3.36 15.74 -5.46
CA TYR A 238 1.99 15.26 -5.47
C TYR A 238 1.81 14.15 -4.44
N TYR A 239 0.73 14.22 -3.67
CA TYR A 239 0.18 13.02 -3.04
C TYR A 239 -0.16 12.03 -4.17
N PHE A 240 0.30 10.79 -4.07
CA PHE A 240 0.22 9.85 -5.18
C PHE A 240 0.06 8.43 -4.66
N PRO A 241 -1.13 8.05 -4.14
CA PRO A 241 -1.36 6.77 -3.48
C PRO A 241 -1.42 5.59 -4.47
N GLY A 242 -0.30 5.34 -5.16
CA GLY A 242 -0.15 4.30 -6.16
C GLY A 242 0.11 2.94 -5.52
N GLN A 243 1.37 2.58 -5.33
CA GLN A 243 1.69 1.26 -4.76
C GLN A 243 1.15 1.08 -3.32
N THR A 244 1.04 2.17 -2.57
CA THR A 244 0.50 2.21 -1.22
C THR A 244 -0.31 3.49 -1.00
N LEU A 245 -1.19 3.50 0.01
CA LEU A 245 -1.89 4.72 0.44
C LEU A 245 -0.93 5.84 0.87
N TYR A 246 0.25 5.47 1.37
CA TYR A 246 1.32 6.34 1.81
C TYR A 246 2.40 6.39 0.73
N HIS A 247 2.07 7.08 -0.36
CA HIS A 247 2.93 7.22 -1.53
C HIS A 247 2.77 8.62 -2.13
N GLN A 248 3.85 9.13 -2.73
CA GLN A 248 3.94 10.45 -3.33
C GLN A 248 4.84 10.44 -4.58
N ALA A 249 4.59 11.40 -5.46
CA ALA A 249 5.34 11.59 -6.69
C ALA A 249 5.97 12.99 -6.74
N LEU A 250 7.05 13.11 -7.50
CA LEU A 250 7.75 14.38 -7.71
C LEU A 250 7.87 14.65 -9.20
N LEU A 251 7.17 15.67 -9.69
CA LEU A 251 7.38 16.21 -11.03
C LEU A 251 8.52 17.22 -11.00
N VAL A 252 9.48 17.02 -11.89
CA VAL A 252 10.67 17.85 -12.06
C VAL A 252 10.69 18.33 -13.50
N LYS A 253 10.55 19.64 -13.69
CA LYS A 253 10.68 20.28 -15.00
C LYS A 253 12.00 21.05 -15.04
N LYS A 254 12.88 20.66 -15.95
CA LYS A 254 14.13 21.39 -16.17
C LYS A 254 13.90 22.58 -17.09
N ASP A 255 14.50 23.73 -16.77
CA ASP A 255 14.44 24.91 -17.65
C ASP A 255 14.91 24.56 -19.07
N LYS A 256 14.01 24.76 -20.05
CA LYS A 256 14.22 24.44 -21.49
C LYS A 256 14.64 22.98 -21.74
N GLY A 257 14.22 22.04 -20.88
CA GLY A 257 14.54 20.63 -20.98
C GLY A 257 13.33 19.73 -20.76
N GLU A 258 13.60 18.47 -20.46
CA GLU A 258 12.58 17.44 -20.26
C GLU A 258 11.83 17.62 -18.93
N SER A 259 10.60 17.11 -18.90
CA SER A 259 9.82 16.91 -17.67
C SER A 259 9.89 15.45 -17.24
N ILE A 260 10.23 15.20 -15.98
CA ILE A 260 10.28 13.85 -15.41
C ILE A 260 9.42 13.79 -14.16
N CYS A 261 8.55 12.80 -14.07
CA CYS A 261 7.81 12.49 -12.86
C CYS A 261 8.37 11.22 -12.23
N PHE A 262 8.95 11.36 -11.04
CA PHE A 262 9.39 10.24 -10.21
C PHE A 262 8.17 9.73 -9.46
N ILE A 263 7.68 8.55 -9.85
CA ILE A 263 6.40 7.98 -9.41
C ILE A 263 6.57 6.86 -8.37
N GLY A 264 7.77 6.74 -7.79
CA GLY A 264 8.15 5.62 -6.93
C GLY A 264 7.84 4.29 -7.62
N ASP A 265 7.26 3.37 -6.87
CA ASP A 265 6.93 2.05 -7.37
C ASP A 265 5.49 1.93 -7.90
N SER A 266 4.81 3.03 -8.24
CA SER A 266 3.37 2.98 -8.55
C SER A 266 3.00 2.28 -9.86
N PHE A 267 3.88 2.37 -10.86
CA PHE A 267 3.66 1.82 -12.19
C PHE A 267 4.94 1.23 -12.77
N THR A 268 4.78 0.26 -13.65
CA THR A 268 5.81 -0.19 -14.59
C THR A 268 5.25 -0.09 -16.02
N PRO A 269 6.06 -0.32 -17.06
CA PRO A 269 5.55 -0.36 -18.42
C PRO A 269 4.41 -1.38 -18.64
N SER A 270 4.26 -2.40 -17.78
CA SER A 270 3.20 -3.38 -17.92
C SER A 270 1.89 -3.02 -17.21
N GLY A 271 1.87 -1.97 -16.38
CA GLY A 271 0.67 -1.51 -15.69
C GLY A 271 0.90 -1.08 -14.25
N ILE A 272 -0.04 -1.44 -13.39
CA ILE A 272 -0.20 -0.94 -12.02
C ILE A 272 0.49 -1.86 -11.02
N ASP A 273 1.19 -1.25 -10.08
CA ASP A 273 1.81 -1.93 -8.95
C ASP A 273 0.79 -2.09 -7.80
N ASP A 274 -0.05 -3.11 -7.94
CA ASP A 274 -1.15 -3.41 -7.02
C ASP A 274 -1.01 -4.78 -6.35
N TYR A 275 0.19 -5.37 -6.38
CA TYR A 275 0.41 -6.78 -6.03
C TYR A 275 0.48 -7.09 -4.53
N CYS A 276 0.42 -6.08 -3.65
CA CYS A 276 0.33 -6.24 -2.21
C CYS A 276 -0.97 -5.63 -1.67
N LEU A 277 -1.91 -6.47 -1.24
CA LEU A 277 -3.19 -6.02 -0.68
C LEU A 277 -3.04 -5.27 0.65
N LEU A 278 -1.94 -5.49 1.36
CA LEU A 278 -1.67 -4.88 2.68
C LEU A 278 -1.22 -3.42 2.57
N ASN A 279 -1.09 -2.89 1.35
CA ASN A 279 -0.68 -1.50 1.09
C ASN A 279 -1.85 -0.49 1.09
N ARG A 280 -3.09 -0.94 1.34
CA ARG A 280 -4.32 -0.12 1.36
C ARG A 280 -4.60 0.58 0.03
N ASN A 281 -4.64 -0.21 -1.04
CA ASN A 281 -4.76 0.28 -2.42
C ASN A 281 -6.21 0.51 -2.85
N PHE A 282 -6.70 1.73 -2.63
CA PHE A 282 -8.13 2.05 -2.82
C PHE A 282 -8.55 2.15 -4.29
N LEU A 283 -9.82 1.81 -4.53
CA LEU A 283 -10.53 1.88 -5.81
C LEU A 283 -11.66 2.91 -5.82
N HIS A 284 -11.63 3.91 -4.93
CA HIS A 284 -12.60 5.00 -4.95
C HIS A 284 -12.35 5.96 -6.10
N ASP A 285 -13.41 6.50 -6.71
CA ASP A 285 -13.29 7.60 -7.67
C ASP A 285 -12.62 8.80 -6.98
N GLY A 286 -11.60 9.38 -7.63
CA GLY A 286 -10.84 10.52 -7.10
C GLY A 286 -9.89 10.18 -5.95
N MET A 287 -9.67 8.90 -5.64
CA MET A 287 -8.67 8.44 -4.66
C MET A 287 -7.87 7.26 -5.23
N GLY A 288 -6.80 6.86 -4.54
CA GLY A 288 -6.01 5.67 -4.90
C GLY A 288 -5.58 5.69 -6.37
N TYR A 289 -5.79 4.57 -7.06
CA TYR A 289 -5.37 4.43 -8.45
C TYR A 289 -6.07 5.38 -9.43
N PHE A 290 -7.36 5.72 -9.22
CA PHE A 290 -8.03 6.65 -10.12
C PHE A 290 -7.45 8.06 -9.99
N TYR A 291 -7.09 8.48 -8.77
CA TYR A 291 -6.36 9.73 -8.57
C TYR A 291 -5.00 9.72 -9.28
N CYS A 292 -4.23 8.63 -9.12
CA CYS A 292 -2.93 8.49 -9.80
C CYS A 292 -3.05 8.55 -11.33
N LEU A 293 -4.03 7.85 -11.91
CA LEU A 293 -4.25 7.84 -13.37
C LEU A 293 -4.70 9.22 -13.88
N ASP A 294 -5.59 9.91 -13.16
CA ASP A 294 -6.00 11.27 -13.50
C ASP A 294 -4.82 12.25 -13.40
N LEU A 295 -3.94 12.08 -12.42
CA LEU A 295 -2.72 12.88 -12.32
C LEU A 295 -1.78 12.62 -13.50
N VAL A 296 -1.56 11.36 -13.89
CA VAL A 296 -0.72 11.03 -15.06
C VAL A 296 -1.28 11.66 -16.33
N LYS A 297 -2.60 11.76 -16.51
CA LYS A 297 -3.21 12.49 -17.64
C LYS A 297 -2.94 14.00 -17.61
N ARG A 298 -2.77 14.59 -16.43
CA ARG A 298 -2.52 16.04 -16.25
C ARG A 298 -1.05 16.41 -16.43
N LEU A 299 -0.14 15.44 -16.41
CA LEU A 299 1.28 15.68 -16.65
C LEU A 299 1.52 16.27 -18.06
N PRO A 300 2.64 16.98 -18.29
CA PRO A 300 3.04 17.38 -19.64
C PRO A 300 3.08 16.18 -20.60
N ALA A 301 2.67 16.38 -21.85
CA ALA A 301 2.49 15.28 -22.82
C ALA A 301 3.78 14.50 -23.15
N ASP A 302 4.93 15.15 -23.00
CA ASP A 302 6.27 14.57 -23.17
C ASP A 302 6.93 14.16 -21.84
N CYS A 303 6.18 14.19 -20.74
CA CYS A 303 6.71 13.84 -19.42
C CYS A 303 7.05 12.35 -19.35
N LEU A 304 8.26 12.07 -18.86
CA LEU A 304 8.74 10.72 -18.61
C LEU A 304 8.40 10.29 -17.18
N LEU A 305 7.91 9.06 -17.03
CA LEU A 305 7.72 8.41 -15.74
C LEU A 305 8.98 7.62 -15.38
N ILE A 306 9.43 7.77 -14.13
CA ILE A 306 10.53 6.98 -13.56
C ILE A 306 10.00 6.22 -12.35
N ASN A 307 10.12 4.90 -12.44
CA ASN A 307 10.01 4.00 -11.30
C ASN A 307 11.42 3.70 -10.75
N GLN A 308 11.50 3.50 -9.44
CA GLN A 308 12.78 3.40 -8.72
C GLN A 308 13.50 2.07 -8.96
N HIS A 309 12.76 1.01 -9.28
CA HIS A 309 13.30 -0.31 -9.65
C HIS A 309 13.31 -0.59 -11.15
N VAL A 310 12.66 0.25 -11.97
CA VAL A 310 12.61 0.09 -13.42
C VAL A 310 13.74 0.90 -14.09
N PRO A 311 14.64 0.25 -14.86
CA PRO A 311 15.75 0.97 -15.51
C PRO A 311 15.32 2.02 -16.56
N PRO A 312 14.43 1.71 -17.53
CA PRO A 312 14.02 2.70 -18.52
C PRO A 312 13.00 3.69 -17.95
N ALA A 313 13.12 4.95 -18.36
CA ALA A 313 11.99 5.86 -18.30
C ALA A 313 10.93 5.48 -19.34
N PHE A 314 9.66 5.62 -18.98
CA PHE A 314 8.55 5.22 -19.84
C PHE A 314 7.42 6.25 -19.82
N ARG A 315 6.47 6.11 -20.73
CA ARG A 315 5.22 6.88 -20.71
C ARG A 315 4.06 6.02 -21.20
N PHE A 316 2.89 6.24 -20.62
CA PHE A 316 1.67 5.63 -21.10
C PHE A 316 1.04 6.46 -22.22
N SER A 317 0.51 5.78 -23.22
CA SER A 317 -0.44 6.41 -24.15
C SER A 317 -1.78 6.67 -23.47
N ALA A 318 -2.56 7.61 -24.01
CA ALA A 318 -3.93 7.84 -23.55
C ALA A 318 -4.80 6.57 -23.61
N ALA A 319 -4.56 5.69 -24.59
CA ALA A 319 -5.25 4.41 -24.72
C ALA A 319 -4.90 3.44 -23.58
N GLN A 320 -3.63 3.37 -23.17
CA GLN A 320 -3.21 2.54 -22.04
C GLN A 320 -3.78 3.04 -20.71
N ILE A 321 -3.78 4.35 -20.49
CA ILE A 321 -4.43 4.94 -19.31
C ILE A 321 -5.92 4.59 -19.31
N GLY A 322 -6.62 4.77 -20.44
CA GLY A 322 -8.02 4.41 -20.57
C GLY A 322 -8.29 2.91 -20.36
N GLN A 323 -7.38 2.04 -20.81
CA GLN A 323 -7.46 0.61 -20.56
C GLN A 323 -7.35 0.29 -19.07
N MET A 324 -6.35 0.84 -18.37
CA MET A 324 -6.20 0.66 -16.92
C MET A 324 -7.45 1.11 -16.16
N GLU A 325 -8.03 2.27 -16.49
CA GLU A 325 -9.27 2.74 -15.87
C GLU A 325 -10.45 1.81 -16.10
N SER A 326 -10.62 1.34 -17.34
CA SER A 326 -11.69 0.40 -17.67
C SER A 326 -11.51 -0.93 -16.92
N THR A 327 -10.27 -1.39 -16.77
CA THR A 327 -9.93 -2.60 -16.03
C THR A 327 -10.23 -2.44 -14.54
N LEU A 328 -9.89 -1.31 -13.93
CA LEU A 328 -10.20 -1.02 -12.52
C LEU A 328 -11.70 -0.87 -12.27
N LYS A 329 -12.44 -0.20 -13.18
CA LYS A 329 -13.91 -0.13 -13.12
C LYS A 329 -14.53 -1.52 -13.20
N LYS A 330 -14.02 -2.37 -14.10
CA LYS A 330 -14.46 -3.77 -14.17
C LYS A 330 -14.09 -4.54 -12.90
N ARG A 331 -12.93 -4.27 -12.31
CA ARG A 331 -12.48 -4.88 -11.05
C ARG A 331 -13.44 -4.57 -9.91
N ILE A 332 -13.89 -3.32 -9.80
CA ILE A 332 -14.92 -2.90 -8.83
C ILE A 332 -16.18 -3.74 -8.96
N GLU A 333 -16.69 -3.95 -10.19
CA GLU A 333 -17.87 -4.79 -10.42
C GLU A 333 -17.63 -6.24 -9.95
N LEU A 334 -16.50 -6.82 -10.34
CA LEU A 334 -16.13 -8.18 -9.96
C LEU A 334 -15.97 -8.35 -8.45
N LEU A 335 -15.42 -7.34 -7.77
CA LEU A 335 -15.26 -7.32 -6.31
C LEU A 335 -16.59 -7.17 -5.57
N ARG A 336 -17.51 -6.32 -6.06
CA ARG A 336 -18.88 -6.23 -5.51
C ARG A 336 -19.60 -7.57 -5.57
N ASP A 337 -19.36 -8.33 -6.62
CA ASP A 337 -19.86 -9.70 -6.72
C ASP A 337 -19.13 -10.67 -5.78
N LEU A 338 -17.81 -10.53 -5.64
CA LEU A 338 -16.97 -11.45 -4.88
C LEU A 338 -17.10 -11.30 -3.36
N ALA A 339 -17.41 -10.10 -2.85
CA ALA A 339 -17.42 -9.83 -1.41
C ALA A 339 -18.82 -9.43 -0.87
N PRO A 340 -19.13 -9.67 0.42
CA PRO A 340 -20.43 -9.39 1.02
C PRO A 340 -20.55 -7.95 1.58
N TRP A 341 -19.82 -7.02 0.99
CA TRP A 341 -19.77 -5.62 1.40
C TRP A 341 -20.53 -4.73 0.41
N ASP A 342 -21.01 -3.59 0.90
CA ASP A 342 -21.65 -2.56 0.08
C ASP A 342 -20.63 -1.80 -0.78
N ASP A 343 -19.39 -1.68 -0.30
CA ASP A 343 -18.25 -1.18 -1.07
C ASP A 343 -17.10 -2.21 -1.14
N PRO A 344 -16.50 -2.45 -2.33
CA PRO A 344 -15.45 -3.45 -2.48
C PRO A 344 -14.16 -3.14 -1.73
N ASN A 345 -13.91 -1.88 -1.35
CA ASN A 345 -12.69 -1.53 -0.62
C ASN A 345 -12.63 -2.19 0.76
N PHE A 346 -13.75 -2.55 1.39
CA PHE A 346 -13.74 -3.33 2.64
C PHE A 346 -13.09 -4.73 2.48
N ALA A 347 -13.09 -5.29 1.27
CA ALA A 347 -12.39 -6.54 0.99
C ALA A 347 -10.91 -6.36 0.63
N LEU A 348 -10.46 -5.12 0.39
CA LEU A 348 -9.11 -4.77 -0.04
C LEU A 348 -8.29 -4.09 1.06
N ASP A 349 -8.90 -3.22 1.85
CA ASP A 349 -8.24 -2.44 2.89
C ASP A 349 -8.23 -3.21 4.22
N GLU A 350 -7.17 -3.96 4.54
CA GLU A 350 -7.04 -4.58 5.88
C GLU A 350 -7.15 -3.54 7.01
N GLY A 351 -6.66 -2.31 6.76
CA GLY A 351 -6.59 -1.23 7.72
C GLY A 351 -7.83 -0.34 7.80
N TRP A 352 -8.96 -0.75 7.21
CA TRP A 352 -10.20 0.03 7.26
C TRP A 352 -10.69 0.20 8.70
N ALA A 353 -10.36 -0.74 9.59
CA ALA A 353 -10.48 -0.59 11.03
C ALA A 353 -9.16 -0.97 11.68
N ARG A 354 -8.53 -0.03 12.40
CA ARG A 354 -7.21 -0.22 12.98
C ARG A 354 -7.03 0.54 14.27
N PHE A 355 -6.09 0.11 15.09
CA PHE A 355 -5.63 0.90 16.22
C PHE A 355 -4.55 1.90 15.79
N GLN A 356 -4.52 3.06 16.44
CA GLN A 356 -3.50 4.09 16.27
C GLN A 356 -3.06 4.62 17.64
N PRO A 357 -1.78 4.49 18.04
CA PRO A 357 -0.74 3.70 17.37
C PRO A 357 -1.03 2.19 17.41
N TYR A 358 -0.42 1.43 16.51
CA TYR A 358 -0.52 -0.04 16.50
C TYR A 358 0.22 -0.71 17.67
N ALA A 359 1.33 -0.11 18.12
CA ALA A 359 2.10 -0.60 19.26
C ALA A 359 2.37 0.52 20.28
N VAL A 360 2.37 0.17 21.56
CA VAL A 360 2.72 1.07 22.67
C VAL A 360 3.64 0.35 23.65
N GLU A 361 4.68 1.04 24.11
CA GLU A 361 5.46 0.64 25.29
C GLU A 361 4.90 1.35 26.53
N ALA A 362 4.63 0.61 27.60
CA ALA A 362 4.09 1.17 28.85
C ALA A 362 4.62 0.43 30.10
N ARG A 363 4.58 1.12 31.25
CA ARG A 363 4.98 0.56 32.55
C ARG A 363 3.74 0.22 33.40
N PRO A 364 3.83 -0.70 34.38
CA PRO A 364 2.76 -0.90 35.35
C PRO A 364 2.28 0.42 35.97
N GLY A 365 0.96 0.58 36.13
CA GLY A 365 0.33 1.81 36.62
C GLY A 365 0.27 2.96 35.62
N ALA A 366 0.95 2.88 34.47
CA ALA A 366 0.92 3.92 33.46
C ALA A 366 -0.44 3.95 32.75
N THR A 367 -0.86 5.16 32.37
CA THR A 367 -1.99 5.36 31.47
C THR A 367 -1.48 5.75 30.10
N PHE A 368 -2.00 5.13 29.06
CA PHE A 368 -1.70 5.47 27.67
C PHE A 368 -2.99 5.68 26.88
N ASN A 369 -2.89 6.53 25.86
CA ASN A 369 -3.99 6.85 24.96
C ASN A 369 -3.78 6.16 23.62
N PHE A 370 -4.88 5.74 23.01
CA PHE A 370 -4.90 5.22 21.64
C PHE A 370 -6.27 5.49 21.04
N ALA A 371 -6.38 5.27 19.74
CA ALA A 371 -7.62 5.36 19.02
C ALA A 371 -7.91 4.08 18.24
N VAL A 372 -9.20 3.79 18.06
CA VAL A 372 -9.66 2.91 16.98
C VAL A 372 -10.08 3.80 15.83
N VAL A 373 -9.28 3.81 14.77
CA VAL A 373 -9.54 4.52 13.51
C VAL A 373 -10.37 3.63 12.61
N ILE A 374 -11.45 4.18 12.07
CA ILE A 374 -12.33 3.46 11.15
C ILE A 374 -12.56 4.31 9.90
N MET A 375 -12.26 3.73 8.73
CA MET A 375 -12.54 4.23 7.39
C MET A 375 -13.89 3.72 6.93
N ASN A 376 -14.81 4.64 6.65
CA ASN A 376 -16.07 4.29 6.05
C ASN A 376 -15.96 4.31 4.52
N HIS A 377 -15.78 3.16 3.89
CA HIS A 377 -15.80 3.09 2.42
C HIS A 377 -17.22 3.20 1.83
N SER A 378 -18.29 3.04 2.63
CA SER A 378 -19.66 3.15 2.15
C SER A 378 -19.98 4.55 1.62
N ALA A 379 -20.94 4.60 0.69
CA ALA A 379 -21.51 5.85 0.19
C ALA A 379 -22.46 6.54 1.20
N ASP A 380 -22.90 5.80 2.22
CA ASP A 380 -23.78 6.30 3.28
C ASP A 380 -23.01 6.47 4.59
N ALA A 381 -23.50 7.37 5.45
CA ALA A 381 -22.95 7.55 6.79
C ALA A 381 -23.24 6.32 7.65
N GLN A 382 -22.24 5.89 8.42
CA GLN A 382 -22.34 4.71 9.27
C GLN A 382 -22.31 5.10 10.75
N TYR A 383 -23.07 4.37 11.56
CA TYR A 383 -23.09 4.51 13.01
C TYR A 383 -22.56 3.21 13.59
N ILE A 384 -21.32 3.25 14.06
CA ILE A 384 -20.64 2.06 14.54
C ILE A 384 -20.55 2.09 16.05
N ARG A 385 -20.53 0.90 16.64
CA ARG A 385 -20.22 0.69 18.03
C ARG A 385 -18.89 -0.03 18.12
N VAL A 386 -17.98 0.53 18.90
CA VAL A 386 -16.66 -0.06 19.17
C VAL A 386 -16.62 -0.51 20.62
N ARG A 387 -16.31 -1.79 20.86
CA ARG A 387 -16.15 -2.36 22.19
C ARG A 387 -14.76 -2.97 22.32
N LEU A 388 -13.99 -2.49 23.29
CA LEU A 388 -12.66 -3.03 23.55
C LEU A 388 -12.73 -4.35 24.32
N ASN A 389 -11.82 -5.25 23.99
CA ASN A 389 -11.52 -6.46 24.75
C ASN A 389 -10.12 -6.35 25.32
N PHE A 390 -9.99 -6.65 26.60
CA PHE A 390 -8.74 -6.57 27.34
C PHE A 390 -8.29 -7.97 27.77
N PRO A 391 -6.97 -8.19 27.94
CA PRO A 391 -6.45 -9.35 28.62
C PRO A 391 -7.13 -9.58 29.97
N PRO A 392 -7.23 -10.84 30.44
CA PRO A 392 -7.67 -11.13 31.80
C PRO A 392 -6.90 -10.28 32.82
N ASP A 393 -7.60 -9.85 33.87
CA ASP A 393 -7.07 -9.06 35.00
C ASP A 393 -6.72 -7.58 34.70
N TRP A 394 -6.91 -7.10 33.47
CA TRP A 394 -6.78 -5.68 33.16
C TRP A 394 -8.07 -4.93 33.51
N THR A 395 -7.96 -3.89 34.33
CA THR A 395 -9.08 -3.04 34.73
C THR A 395 -9.08 -1.74 33.92
N SER A 396 -9.96 -1.65 32.93
CA SER A 396 -10.19 -0.40 32.20
C SER A 396 -11.33 0.40 32.83
N GLN A 397 -11.17 1.72 32.96
CA GLN A 397 -12.27 2.63 33.30
C GLN A 397 -13.26 2.77 32.13
N GLN A 398 -12.85 2.38 30.91
CA GLN A 398 -13.64 2.49 29.69
C GLN A 398 -14.26 1.14 29.33
N THR A 399 -15.28 0.75 30.12
CA THR A 399 -16.08 -0.47 29.90
C THR A 399 -17.28 -0.25 29.00
N THR A 400 -17.63 1.01 28.72
CA THR A 400 -18.78 1.37 27.88
C THR A 400 -18.35 1.45 26.41
N PRO A 401 -19.12 0.84 25.47
CA PRO A 401 -18.84 0.98 24.05
C PRO A 401 -18.88 2.44 23.59
N VAL A 402 -17.99 2.79 22.66
CA VAL A 402 -17.97 4.10 22.02
C VAL A 402 -18.78 4.03 20.74
N PHE A 403 -19.67 5.02 20.54
CA PHE A 403 -20.43 5.17 19.31
C PHE A 403 -19.81 6.25 18.45
N VAL A 404 -19.53 5.92 17.18
CA VAL A 404 -18.91 6.86 16.24
C VAL A 404 -19.80 6.94 15.00
N ARG A 405 -20.21 8.16 14.66
CA ARG A 405 -20.82 8.44 13.36
C ARG A 405 -19.71 8.78 12.37
N ILE A 406 -19.60 7.99 11.31
CA ILE A 406 -18.60 8.20 10.26
C ILE A 406 -19.31 8.62 8.98
N PRO A 407 -19.05 9.84 8.46
CA PRO A 407 -19.56 10.24 7.15
C PRO A 407 -19.10 9.29 6.03
N PRO A 408 -19.77 9.31 4.86
CA PRO A 408 -19.32 8.56 3.70
C PRO A 408 -17.88 8.88 3.34
N ARG A 409 -17.10 7.86 2.99
CA ARG A 409 -15.73 7.98 2.44
C ARG A 409 -14.79 8.80 3.31
N GLN A 410 -14.95 8.72 4.63
CA GLN A 410 -14.11 9.43 5.60
C GLN A 410 -13.65 8.51 6.72
N GLU A 411 -12.52 8.88 7.33
CA GLU A 411 -12.06 8.26 8.57
C GLU A 411 -12.58 9.03 9.80
N ARG A 412 -12.89 8.31 10.87
CA ARG A 412 -13.10 8.87 12.22
C ARG A 412 -12.43 8.00 13.26
N MET A 413 -12.23 8.58 14.45
CA MET A 413 -11.50 7.96 15.54
C MET A 413 -12.39 7.88 16.78
N GLY A 414 -12.49 6.69 17.37
CA GLY A 414 -12.89 6.54 18.77
C GLY A 414 -11.64 6.66 19.65
N GLN A 415 -11.61 7.60 20.59
CA GLN A 415 -10.47 7.81 21.48
C GLN A 415 -10.65 7.01 22.77
N PHE A 416 -9.57 6.39 23.24
CA PHE A 416 -9.56 5.53 24.41
C PHE A 416 -8.34 5.80 25.29
N ALA A 417 -8.52 5.57 26.59
CA ALA A 417 -7.45 5.62 27.57
C ALA A 417 -7.53 4.37 28.47
N VAL A 418 -6.38 3.73 28.69
CA VAL A 418 -6.26 2.54 29.53
C VAL A 418 -5.14 2.73 30.53
N THR A 419 -5.42 2.39 31.79
CA THR A 419 -4.43 2.34 32.85
C THR A 419 -4.04 0.88 33.07
N LEU A 420 -2.74 0.59 33.00
CA LEU A 420 -2.24 -0.75 33.30
C LEU A 420 -2.35 -1.05 34.79
N PRO A 421 -2.74 -2.28 35.19
CA PRO A 421 -2.67 -2.69 36.59
C PRO A 421 -1.25 -2.54 37.16
N ASP A 422 -1.09 -2.08 38.39
CA ASP A 422 0.24 -2.01 39.04
C ASP A 422 0.91 -3.39 39.16
N SER A 423 0.10 -4.46 39.19
CA SER A 423 0.55 -5.85 39.28
C SER A 423 0.81 -6.51 37.92
N VAL A 424 0.64 -5.80 36.80
CA VAL A 424 0.85 -6.40 35.48
C VAL A 424 2.32 -6.83 35.33
N THR A 425 2.52 -8.05 34.86
CA THR A 425 3.87 -8.58 34.61
C THR A 425 4.44 -7.99 33.32
N PRO A 426 5.77 -7.75 33.24
CA PRO A 426 6.40 -7.39 31.97
C PRO A 426 6.15 -8.45 30.89
N GLY A 427 5.88 -8.01 29.66
CA GLY A 427 5.57 -8.90 28.54
C GLY A 427 4.78 -8.21 27.42
N LEU A 428 4.52 -8.95 26.34
CA LEU A 428 3.71 -8.49 25.22
C LEU A 428 2.25 -8.90 25.40
N TYR A 429 1.35 -7.93 25.32
CA TYR A 429 -0.09 -8.12 25.43
C TYR A 429 -0.79 -7.64 24.16
N VAL A 430 -1.95 -8.22 23.87
CA VAL A 430 -2.79 -7.83 22.73
C VAL A 430 -4.12 -7.31 23.25
N LEU A 431 -4.50 -6.11 22.80
CA LEU A 431 -5.86 -5.60 22.95
C LEU A 431 -6.58 -5.79 21.61
N THR A 432 -7.88 -6.11 21.66
CA THR A 432 -8.69 -6.20 20.44
C THR A 432 -9.95 -5.34 20.55
N ALA A 433 -10.57 -5.07 19.40
CA ALA A 433 -11.85 -4.36 19.34
C ALA A 433 -12.89 -5.18 18.58
N ASP A 434 -14.08 -5.27 19.17
CA ASP A 434 -15.29 -5.63 18.44
C ASP A 434 -15.86 -4.39 17.75
N ILE A 435 -16.32 -4.56 16.51
CA ILE A 435 -16.88 -3.48 15.68
C ILE A 435 -18.21 -3.94 15.10
N ASP A 436 -19.26 -3.18 15.37
CA ASP A 436 -20.53 -3.35 14.67
C ASP A 436 -20.51 -2.54 13.35
N TRP A 437 -20.85 -3.20 12.25
CA TRP A 437 -20.92 -2.58 10.92
C TRP A 437 -22.22 -2.95 10.20
N GLY A 438 -23.20 -2.04 10.21
CA GLY A 438 -24.53 -2.30 9.68
C GLY A 438 -25.19 -3.48 10.40
N ASP A 439 -25.36 -4.60 9.69
CA ASP A 439 -25.91 -5.85 10.21
C ASP A 439 -24.85 -6.85 10.72
N LYS A 440 -23.57 -6.48 10.70
CA LYS A 440 -22.45 -7.36 11.04
C LYS A 440 -21.91 -7.08 12.45
N ASP A 441 -21.72 -8.14 13.22
CA ASP A 441 -21.00 -8.15 14.51
C ASP A 441 -19.58 -8.69 14.27
N LEU A 442 -18.58 -7.80 14.18
CA LEU A 442 -17.19 -8.15 13.89
C LEU A 442 -16.41 -8.26 15.20
N ARG A 443 -16.34 -9.47 15.75
CA ARG A 443 -15.64 -9.72 17.01
C ARG A 443 -14.14 -9.81 16.84
N GLU A 444 -13.42 -9.21 17.79
CA GLU A 444 -11.95 -9.18 17.85
C GLU A 444 -11.33 -8.82 16.49
N TRP A 445 -11.95 -7.86 15.81
CA TRP A 445 -11.72 -7.59 14.39
C TRP A 445 -10.41 -6.87 14.10
N ALA A 446 -10.02 -5.97 15.02
CA ALA A 446 -8.77 -5.25 14.96
C ALA A 446 -8.00 -5.47 16.27
N GLU A 447 -6.67 -5.39 16.19
CA GLU A 447 -5.78 -5.51 17.34
C GLU A 447 -4.73 -4.39 17.45
N MET A 448 -4.21 -4.23 18.67
CA MET A 448 -2.96 -3.51 18.95
C MET A 448 -2.08 -4.29 19.91
N MET A 449 -0.79 -3.98 19.89
CA MET A 449 0.22 -4.52 20.80
C MET A 449 0.53 -3.55 21.93
N VAL A 450 0.64 -4.08 23.15
CA VAL A 450 1.12 -3.33 24.32
C VAL A 450 2.30 -4.09 24.92
N GLU A 451 3.49 -3.50 24.81
CA GLU A 451 4.69 -4.01 25.47
C GLU A 451 4.79 -3.41 26.87
N VAL A 452 4.63 -4.27 27.88
CA VAL A 452 4.80 -3.89 29.29
C VAL A 452 6.26 -4.04 29.67
N VAL A 453 6.90 -2.92 29.98
CA VAL A 453 8.30 -2.86 30.43
C VAL A 453 8.38 -2.60 31.93
N ARG A 454 9.55 -2.88 32.51
CA ARG A 454 9.82 -2.71 33.95
C ARG A 454 9.88 -1.26 34.38
#